data_AF-A0A183Q0J2-F1
#
_entry.id   AF-A0A183Q0J2-F1
#
_cell.length_a   1.000
_cell.length_b   1.000
_cell.length_c   1.000
_cell.angle_alpha   90.00
_cell.angle_beta   90.00
_cell.angle_gamma   90.00
#
_symmetry.space_group_name_H-M   'P 1'
#
loop_
_entity.id
_entity.type
_entity.pdbx_description
1 polymer ?
#
loop_
_entity_poly.entity_id
_entity_poly.type
_entity_poly.pdbx_seq_one_letter_code
_entity_poly.pdbx_strand_id
1 'polypeptide(L)'
;MSVRRIALVALIYMSFSISIIFSNKLVLTTFKFPSYLLLALIQTLFTFIIIQTLCSYRIRSDDFTEVPIKILPLSIFSAVDIVMGIAGTGSLSLPLFTALRRISNVLIMVGEYLLLGTKRSIPIYLSVIVMVIGAVIAAIGDITFDPIGYTYILINNISTTGKALLTKSRLRDYDFSSVELLYFNSLLMLPILFILVYVQCDFTEVRNFLLTNTVVISV
;
A
#
# COMPACT_ATOMS: atom_id res chain seq x y z
N MET A 1 17.30 -7.68 -19.69
CA MET A 1 17.19 -6.25 -19.29
C MET A 1 18.56 -5.80 -18.77
N SER A 2 19.15 -4.71 -19.26
CA SER A 2 20.50 -4.32 -18.82
C SER A 2 20.49 -3.75 -17.40
N VAL A 3 21.55 -4.01 -16.62
CA VAL A 3 21.69 -3.56 -15.21
C VAL A 3 21.44 -2.06 -15.06
N ARG A 4 21.87 -1.26 -16.04
CA ARG A 4 21.65 0.19 -16.08
C ARG A 4 20.17 0.57 -16.10
N ARG A 5 19.33 -0.17 -16.84
CA ARG A 5 17.88 0.09 -16.89
C ARG A 5 17.21 -0.22 -15.56
N ILE A 6 17.62 -1.31 -14.89
CA ILE A 6 17.09 -1.68 -13.57
C ILE A 6 17.46 -0.62 -12.53
N ALA A 7 18.73 -0.17 -12.53
CA ALA A 7 19.19 0.89 -11.65
C ALA A 7 18.43 2.20 -11.87
N LEU A 8 18.19 2.60 -13.13
CA LEU A 8 17.42 3.79 -13.47
C LEU A 8 15.97 3.67 -12.96
N VAL A 9 15.29 2.54 -13.21
CA VAL A 9 13.92 2.32 -12.70
C VAL A 9 13.87 2.38 -11.18
N ALA A 10 14.86 1.81 -10.48
CA ALA A 10 14.96 1.88 -9.03
C ALA A 10 15.16 3.31 -8.52
N LEU A 11 16.03 4.10 -9.17
CA LEU A 11 16.24 5.51 -8.84
C LEU A 11 14.98 6.34 -9.03
N ILE A 12 14.29 6.19 -10.16
CA ILE A 12 13.03 6.88 -10.43
C ILE A 12 11.99 6.50 -9.37
N TYR A 13 11.84 5.21 -9.08
CA TYR A 13 10.92 4.73 -8.05
C TYR A 13 11.23 5.35 -6.68
N MET A 14 12.50 5.39 -6.27
CA MET A 14 12.92 6.02 -5.02
C MET A 14 12.58 7.52 -4.99
N SER A 15 12.86 8.26 -6.06
CA SER A 15 12.53 9.69 -6.14
C SER A 15 11.02 9.94 -6.01
N PHE A 16 10.19 9.18 -6.72
CA PHE A 16 8.73 9.29 -6.60
C PHE A 16 8.24 8.88 -5.20
N SER A 17 8.78 7.80 -4.64
CA SER A 17 8.40 7.33 -3.30
C SER A 17 8.71 8.36 -2.22
N ILE A 18 9.89 8.98 -2.27
CA ILE A 18 10.28 10.06 -1.37
C ILE A 18 9.32 11.25 -1.53
N SER A 19 9.05 11.67 -2.77
CA SER A 19 8.13 12.77 -3.04
C SER A 19 6.73 12.53 -2.47
N ILE A 20 6.19 11.32 -2.62
CA ILE A 20 4.89 10.93 -2.05
C ILE A 20 4.91 11.02 -0.52
N ILE A 21 5.95 10.50 0.14
CA ILE A 21 6.05 10.54 1.61
C ILE A 21 6.09 11.99 2.10
N PHE A 22 6.91 12.85 1.47
CA PHE A 22 6.97 14.27 1.83
C PHE A 22 5.65 14.98 1.60
N SER A 23 5.00 14.75 0.45
CA SER A 23 3.71 15.35 0.12
C SER A 23 2.61 14.93 1.11
N ASN A 24 2.52 13.63 1.41
CA ASN A 24 1.58 13.10 2.41
C ASN A 24 1.82 13.71 3.79
N LYS A 25 3.09 13.81 4.21
CA LYS A 25 3.44 14.42 5.49
C LYS A 25 3.06 15.90 5.53
N LEU A 26 3.38 16.68 4.50
CA LEU A 26 3.00 18.10 4.42
C LEU A 26 1.48 18.30 4.54
N VAL A 27 0.68 17.49 3.84
CA VAL A 27 -0.78 17.54 3.92
C VAL A 27 -1.29 17.22 5.33
N LEU A 28 -0.73 16.19 5.97
CA LEU A 28 -1.19 15.76 7.29
C LEU A 28 -0.70 16.67 8.43
N THR A 29 0.53 17.18 8.36
CA THR A 29 1.12 17.97 9.48
C THR A 29 0.97 19.47 9.31
N THR A 30 1.20 20.00 8.11
CA THR A 30 1.16 21.46 7.87
C THR A 30 -0.26 21.91 7.61
N PHE A 31 -0.95 21.22 6.71
CA PHE A 31 -2.36 21.51 6.44
C PHE A 31 -3.29 20.89 7.48
N LYS A 32 -2.81 20.08 8.46
CA LYS A 32 -3.63 19.47 9.51
C LYS A 32 -4.89 18.77 8.97
N PHE A 33 -4.77 18.10 7.83
CA PHE A 33 -5.90 17.44 7.20
C PHE A 33 -6.44 16.34 8.13
N PRO A 34 -7.75 16.30 8.41
CA PRO A 34 -8.30 15.54 9.54
C PRO A 34 -8.32 14.01 9.32
N SER A 35 -8.19 13.51 8.08
CA SER A 35 -8.29 12.07 7.83
C SER A 35 -7.34 11.56 6.74
N TYR A 36 -6.50 10.60 7.12
CA TYR A 36 -5.60 9.89 6.22
C TYR A 36 -6.35 8.94 5.26
N LEU A 37 -7.50 8.39 5.67
CA LEU A 37 -8.33 7.51 4.82
C LEU A 37 -8.95 8.30 3.68
N LEU A 38 -9.41 9.52 3.96
CA LEU A 38 -9.95 10.42 2.94
C LEU A 38 -8.85 10.81 1.94
N LEU A 39 -7.63 11.06 2.40
CA LEU A 39 -6.48 11.29 1.52
C LEU A 39 -6.20 10.06 0.63
N ALA A 40 -6.21 8.85 1.19
CA ALA A 40 -6.02 7.60 0.43
C ALA A 40 -7.13 7.38 -0.60
N LEU A 41 -8.39 7.71 -0.27
CA LEU A 41 -9.51 7.66 -1.19
C LEU A 41 -9.32 8.63 -2.37
N ILE A 42 -8.95 9.88 -2.09
CA ILE A 42 -8.67 10.88 -3.14
C ILE A 42 -7.53 10.43 -4.04
N GLN A 43 -6.45 9.89 -3.48
CA GLN A 43 -5.32 9.37 -4.27
C GLN A 43 -5.72 8.18 -5.15
N THR A 44 -6.55 7.28 -4.62
CA THR A 44 -7.06 6.12 -5.37
C THR A 44 -8.00 6.55 -6.49
N LEU A 45 -8.87 7.53 -6.22
CA LEU A 45 -9.78 8.11 -7.21
C LEU A 45 -9.00 8.82 -8.33
N PHE A 46 -7.98 9.60 -7.96
CA PHE A 46 -7.12 10.27 -8.92
C PHE A 46 -6.38 9.26 -9.80
N THR A 47 -5.86 8.19 -9.21
CA THR A 47 -5.21 7.09 -9.94
C THR A 47 -6.17 6.44 -10.92
N PHE A 48 -7.41 6.17 -10.50
CA PHE A 48 -8.45 5.62 -11.36
C PHE A 48 -8.76 6.54 -12.55
N ILE A 49 -8.99 7.84 -12.31
CA ILE A 49 -9.29 8.82 -13.37
C ILE A 49 -8.13 8.93 -14.38
N ILE A 50 -6.89 8.98 -13.90
CA ILE A 50 -5.70 9.04 -14.77
C ILE A 50 -5.62 7.81 -15.66
N ILE A 51 -5.80 6.62 -15.10
CA ILE A 51 -5.68 5.39 -15.89
C ILE A 51 -6.83 5.30 -16.89
N GLN A 52 -8.05 5.65 -16.47
CA GLN A 52 -9.23 5.68 -17.34
C GLN A 52 -9.06 6.65 -18.52
N THR A 53 -8.39 7.79 -18.33
CA THR A 53 -8.23 8.83 -19.37
C THR A 53 -7.00 8.60 -20.24
N LEU A 54 -5.84 8.32 -19.64
CA LEU A 54 -4.55 8.25 -20.35
C LEU A 54 -4.18 6.84 -20.82
N CYS A 55 -4.75 5.81 -20.20
CA CYS A 55 -4.34 4.42 -20.40
C CYS A 55 -5.49 3.50 -20.82
N SER A 56 -6.65 4.06 -21.18
CA SER A 56 -7.83 3.28 -21.63
C SER A 56 -7.50 2.29 -22.75
N TYR A 57 -6.64 2.70 -23.70
CA TYR A 57 -6.21 1.86 -24.82
C TYR A 57 -5.34 0.64 -24.44
N ARG A 58 -4.79 0.61 -23.21
CA ARG A 58 -3.98 -0.53 -22.70
C ARG A 58 -4.81 -1.53 -21.91
N ILE A 59 -6.10 -1.28 -21.75
CA ILE A 59 -7.04 -2.18 -21.09
C ILE A 59 -7.59 -3.09 -22.18
N ARG A 60 -7.09 -4.31 -22.22
CA ARG A 60 -7.36 -5.37 -23.22
C ARG A 60 -8.46 -6.32 -22.74
N SER A 61 -8.76 -6.33 -21.45
CA SER A 61 -9.85 -7.11 -20.87
C SER A 61 -11.22 -6.51 -21.20
N ASP A 62 -11.83 -6.96 -22.30
CA ASP A 62 -13.23 -6.64 -22.66
C ASP A 62 -14.26 -7.30 -21.70
N ASP A 63 -13.81 -8.28 -20.90
CA ASP A 63 -14.68 -9.10 -20.06
C ASP A 63 -14.84 -8.51 -18.65
N PHE A 64 -15.72 -7.52 -18.52
CA PHE A 64 -15.98 -6.77 -17.28
C PHE A 64 -16.60 -7.61 -16.15
N THR A 65 -16.97 -8.86 -16.37
CA THR A 65 -17.68 -9.68 -15.38
C THR A 65 -16.76 -10.64 -14.64
N GLU A 66 -15.86 -11.34 -15.33
CA GLU A 66 -14.98 -12.32 -14.67
C GLU A 66 -13.69 -11.73 -14.10
N VAL A 67 -13.17 -10.69 -14.75
CA VAL A 67 -11.89 -10.07 -14.40
C VAL A 67 -11.93 -9.40 -13.02
N PRO A 68 -12.98 -8.64 -12.64
CA PRO A 68 -13.07 -8.06 -11.31
C PRO A 68 -13.17 -9.11 -10.21
N ILE A 69 -13.88 -10.21 -10.41
CA ILE A 69 -14.00 -11.30 -9.41
C ILE A 69 -12.64 -11.94 -9.17
N LYS A 70 -11.85 -12.11 -10.23
CA LYS A 70 -10.49 -12.61 -10.16
C LYS A 70 -9.57 -11.63 -9.41
N ILE A 71 -9.75 -10.32 -9.56
CA ILE A 71 -8.90 -9.28 -8.93
C ILE A 71 -9.39 -8.88 -7.53
N LEU A 72 -10.63 -9.19 -7.18
CA LEU A 72 -11.23 -8.85 -5.89
C LEU A 72 -10.42 -9.30 -4.66
N PRO A 73 -9.84 -10.51 -4.60
CA PRO A 73 -8.93 -10.89 -3.52
C PRO A 73 -7.75 -9.92 -3.36
N LEU A 74 -7.16 -9.44 -4.47
CA LEU A 74 -6.05 -8.48 -4.45
C LEU A 74 -6.48 -7.14 -3.84
N SER A 75 -7.68 -6.66 -4.18
CA SER A 75 -8.22 -5.40 -3.65
C SER A 75 -8.60 -5.50 -2.19
N ILE A 76 -9.12 -6.64 -1.73
CA ILE A 76 -9.36 -6.89 -0.30
C ILE A 76 -8.05 -6.83 0.48
N PHE A 77 -7.00 -7.54 0.04
CA PHE A 77 -5.69 -7.46 0.69
C PHE A 77 -5.11 -6.04 0.66
N SER A 78 -5.37 -5.27 -0.40
CA SER A 78 -4.92 -3.86 -0.45
C SER A 78 -5.67 -2.99 0.55
N ALA A 79 -6.99 -3.15 0.70
CA ALA A 79 -7.78 -2.40 1.66
C ALA A 79 -7.42 -2.76 3.12
N VAL A 80 -7.30 -4.05 3.43
CA VAL A 80 -6.88 -4.52 4.76
C VAL A 80 -5.47 -4.02 5.09
N ASP A 81 -4.57 -3.99 4.11
CA ASP A 81 -3.23 -3.43 4.28
C ASP A 81 -3.27 -1.94 4.66
N ILE A 82 -4.12 -1.15 4.00
CA ILE A 82 -4.31 0.26 4.36
C ILE A 82 -4.82 0.37 5.81
N VAL A 83 -5.95 -0.26 6.14
CA VAL A 83 -6.59 -0.11 7.47
C VAL A 83 -5.67 -0.57 8.60
N MET A 84 -5.12 -1.79 8.49
CA MET A 84 -4.23 -2.35 9.52
C MET A 84 -2.90 -1.60 9.58
N GLY A 85 -2.46 -1.06 8.44
CA GLY A 85 -1.27 -0.22 8.36
C GLY A 85 -1.44 1.04 9.19
N ILE A 86 -2.56 1.75 9.03
CA ILE A 86 -2.75 2.98 9.81
C ILE A 86 -3.06 2.69 11.29
N ALA A 87 -3.87 1.68 11.58
CA ALA A 87 -4.09 1.23 12.95
C ALA A 87 -2.75 0.89 13.66
N GLY A 88 -1.84 0.19 12.96
CA GLY A 88 -0.51 -0.13 13.47
C GLY A 88 0.37 1.10 13.70
N THR A 89 0.29 2.14 12.85
CA THR A 89 1.03 3.40 13.09
C THR A 89 0.49 4.23 14.25
N GLY A 90 -0.76 4.02 14.67
CA GLY A 90 -1.33 4.69 15.84
C GLY A 90 -0.92 4.03 17.16
N SER A 91 -0.76 2.69 17.15
CA SER A 91 -0.37 1.91 18.32
C SER A 91 1.14 1.78 18.52
N LEU A 92 1.94 1.76 17.44
CA LEU A 92 3.39 1.52 17.50
C LEU A 92 4.18 2.78 17.10
N SER A 93 5.36 2.95 17.68
CA SER A 93 6.28 4.00 17.24
C SER A 93 6.66 3.83 15.76
N LEU A 94 6.80 4.93 15.02
CA LEU A 94 7.14 4.88 13.58
C LEU A 94 8.42 4.07 13.27
N PRO A 95 9.52 4.18 14.04
CA PRO A 95 10.72 3.37 13.80
C PRO A 95 10.44 1.87 13.96
N LEU A 96 9.72 1.48 15.02
CA LEU A 96 9.36 0.09 15.26
C LEU A 96 8.42 -0.45 14.18
N PHE A 97 7.40 0.33 13.82
CA PHE A 97 6.47 -0.01 12.74
C PHE A 97 7.21 -0.28 11.43
N THR A 98 8.12 0.61 11.04
CA THR A 98 8.91 0.44 9.79
C THR A 98 9.86 -0.75 9.87
N ALA A 99 10.41 -1.06 11.05
CA ALA A 99 11.27 -2.22 11.25
C ALA A 99 10.47 -3.53 11.13
N LEU A 100 9.36 -3.65 11.85
CA LEU A 100 8.48 -4.83 11.84
C LEU A 100 7.84 -5.09 10.47
N ARG A 101 7.62 -4.05 9.65
CA ARG A 101 7.17 -4.22 8.26
C ARG A 101 8.16 -4.99 7.39
N ARG A 102 9.44 -5.05 7.77
CA ARG A 102 10.45 -5.83 7.02
C ARG A 102 10.21 -7.33 7.08
N ILE A 103 9.43 -7.81 8.05
CA ILE A 103 9.03 -9.23 8.16
C ILE A 103 8.21 -9.66 6.94
N SER A 104 7.44 -8.75 6.33
CA SER A 104 6.70 -9.03 5.08
C SER A 104 7.61 -9.56 3.96
N ASN A 105 8.89 -9.16 3.90
CA ASN A 105 9.81 -9.66 2.88
C ASN A 105 10.10 -11.16 3.03
N VAL A 106 10.13 -11.68 4.26
CA VAL A 106 10.25 -13.12 4.53
C VAL A 106 8.99 -13.83 4.07
N LEU A 107 7.83 -13.31 4.44
CA LEU A 107 6.54 -13.90 4.08
C LEU A 107 6.38 -13.94 2.55
N ILE A 108 6.77 -12.88 1.85
CA ILE A 108 6.81 -12.85 0.38
C ILE A 108 7.77 -13.91 -0.17
N MET A 109 8.97 -14.05 0.39
CA MET A 109 9.94 -15.03 -0.06
C MET A 109 9.43 -16.47 0.13
N VAL A 110 8.85 -16.77 1.28
CA VAL A 110 8.26 -18.08 1.58
C VAL A 110 7.05 -18.34 0.69
N GLY A 111 6.15 -17.35 0.55
CA GLY A 111 4.98 -17.47 -0.29
C GLY A 111 5.31 -17.59 -1.78
N GLU A 112 6.39 -16.97 -2.25
CA GLU A 112 6.88 -17.16 -3.62
C GLU A 112 7.39 -18.57 -3.86
N TYR A 113 8.11 -19.13 -2.89
CA TYR A 113 8.56 -20.50 -2.98
C TYR A 113 7.37 -21.48 -3.01
N LEU A 114 6.35 -21.27 -2.16
CA LEU A 114 5.19 -22.15 -2.05
C LEU A 114 4.18 -22.02 -3.21
N LEU A 115 3.82 -20.79 -3.61
CA LEU A 115 2.79 -20.56 -4.62
C LEU A 115 3.34 -20.49 -6.05
N LEU A 116 4.49 -19.86 -6.22
CA LEU A 116 5.06 -19.57 -7.55
C LEU A 116 6.16 -20.59 -7.92
N GLY A 117 6.61 -21.43 -6.97
CA GLY A 117 7.68 -22.42 -7.19
C GLY A 117 9.06 -21.80 -7.46
N THR A 118 9.20 -20.49 -7.26
CA THR A 118 10.41 -19.75 -7.65
C THR A 118 11.49 -19.87 -6.58
N LYS A 119 12.68 -20.34 -7.00
CA LYS A 119 13.88 -20.35 -6.15
C LYS A 119 14.68 -19.07 -6.36
N ARG A 120 15.05 -18.39 -5.27
CA ARG A 120 15.90 -17.20 -5.30
C ARG A 120 17.37 -17.61 -5.12
N SER A 121 18.30 -16.69 -5.40
CA SER A 121 19.73 -16.92 -5.17
C SER A 121 20.11 -16.72 -3.70
N ILE A 122 21.16 -17.41 -3.25
CA ILE A 122 21.68 -17.34 -1.87
C ILE A 122 21.89 -15.91 -1.35
N PRO A 123 22.42 -14.95 -2.15
CA PRO A 123 22.58 -13.57 -1.68
C PRO A 123 21.26 -12.92 -1.25
N ILE A 124 20.14 -13.24 -1.92
CA ILE A 124 18.83 -12.68 -1.59
C ILE A 124 18.33 -13.22 -0.25
N TYR A 125 18.57 -14.51 0.04
CA TYR A 125 18.25 -15.09 1.35
C TYR A 125 19.02 -14.39 2.46
N LEU A 126 20.33 -14.19 2.29
CA LEU A 126 21.16 -13.48 3.26
C LEU A 126 20.67 -12.05 3.50
N SER A 127 20.32 -11.30 2.44
CA SER A 127 19.78 -9.94 2.59
C SER A 127 18.50 -9.92 3.43
N VAL A 128 17.57 -10.84 3.16
CA VAL A 128 16.29 -10.88 3.92
C VAL A 128 16.53 -11.28 5.38
N ILE A 129 17.43 -12.22 5.66
CA ILE A 129 17.79 -12.59 7.04
C ILE A 129 18.32 -11.37 7.80
N VAL A 130 19.22 -10.58 7.21
CA VAL A 130 19.74 -9.35 7.82
C VAL A 130 18.61 -8.34 8.10
N MET A 131 17.64 -8.20 7.19
CA MET A 131 16.47 -7.33 7.41
C MET A 131 15.62 -7.76 8.61
N VAL A 132 15.45 -9.07 8.81
CA VAL A 132 14.68 -9.64 9.93
C VAL A 132 15.42 -9.46 11.24
N ILE A 133 16.73 -9.71 11.27
CA ILE A 133 17.55 -9.49 12.47
C ILE A 133 17.40 -8.04 12.95
N GLY A 134 17.46 -7.07 12.03
CA GLY A 134 17.23 -5.67 12.36
C GLY A 134 15.82 -5.40 12.93
N ALA A 135 14.79 -6.07 12.41
CA ALA A 135 13.42 -5.96 12.93
C ALA A 135 13.27 -6.55 14.34
N VAL A 136 13.90 -7.70 14.60
CA VAL A 136 13.87 -8.38 15.90
C VAL A 136 14.61 -7.55 16.96
N ILE A 137 15.79 -7.02 16.62
CA ILE A 137 16.54 -6.13 17.53
C ILE A 137 15.71 -4.90 17.89
N ALA A 138 15.04 -4.28 16.90
CA ALA A 138 14.17 -3.14 17.16
C ALA A 138 12.99 -3.50 18.07
N ALA A 139 12.41 -4.69 17.92
CA ALA A 139 11.31 -5.16 18.75
C ALA A 139 11.72 -5.51 20.18
N ILE A 140 12.92 -6.08 20.38
CA ILE A 140 13.46 -6.38 21.73
C ILE A 140 13.72 -5.08 22.50
N GLY A 141 14.15 -4.03 21.81
CA GLY A 141 14.35 -2.71 22.40
C GLY A 141 13.08 -1.91 22.64
N ASP A 142 11.89 -2.45 22.33
CA ASP A 142 10.64 -1.72 22.52
C ASP A 142 10.19 -1.78 23.99
N ILE A 143 10.15 -0.61 24.62
CA ILE A 143 9.69 -0.42 26.00
C ILE A 143 8.16 -0.25 26.03
N THR A 144 7.53 0.08 24.89
CA THR A 144 6.10 0.38 24.74
C THR A 144 5.32 -0.79 24.16
N PHE A 145 5.63 -2.01 24.60
CA PHE A 145 5.03 -3.23 24.07
C PHE A 145 3.49 -3.21 24.16
N ASP A 146 2.82 -3.01 23.01
CA ASP A 146 1.37 -3.05 22.87
C ASP A 146 0.93 -4.26 22.01
N PRO A 147 0.43 -5.36 22.60
CA PRO A 147 0.08 -6.57 21.85
C PRO A 147 -0.97 -6.33 20.76
N ILE A 148 -1.81 -5.31 20.91
CA ILE A 148 -2.83 -4.93 19.92
C ILE A 148 -2.13 -4.34 18.68
N GLY A 149 -1.22 -3.38 18.87
CA GLY A 149 -0.39 -2.81 17.80
C GLY A 149 0.43 -3.86 17.05
N TYR A 150 1.02 -4.82 17.78
CA TYR A 150 1.76 -5.94 17.18
C TYR A 150 0.84 -6.86 16.33
N THR A 151 -0.41 -7.05 16.75
CA THR A 151 -1.38 -7.82 15.96
C THR A 151 -1.75 -7.09 14.67
N TYR A 152 -1.99 -5.78 14.72
CA TYR A 152 -2.28 -4.98 13.53
C TYR A 152 -1.16 -5.05 12.50
N ILE A 153 0.10 -4.93 12.91
CA ILE A 153 1.23 -5.00 11.98
C ILE A 153 1.45 -6.41 11.42
N LEU A 154 1.15 -7.47 12.18
CA LEU A 154 1.22 -8.84 11.66
C LEU A 154 0.17 -9.07 10.57
N ILE A 155 -1.08 -8.64 10.80
CA ILE A 155 -2.13 -8.70 9.77
C ILE A 155 -1.75 -7.82 8.57
N ASN A 156 -1.21 -6.62 8.81
CA ASN A 156 -0.69 -5.76 7.75
C ASN A 156 0.38 -6.46 6.90
N ASN A 157 1.33 -7.15 7.53
CA ASN A 157 2.40 -7.88 6.84
C ASN A 157 1.87 -9.06 6.01
N ILE A 158 0.91 -9.81 6.53
CA ILE A 158 0.22 -10.88 5.79
C ILE A 158 -0.51 -10.29 4.59
N SER A 159 -1.20 -9.17 4.77
CA SER A 159 -1.94 -8.48 3.71
C SER A 159 -1.02 -7.91 2.63
N THR A 160 0.09 -7.28 3.03
CA THR A 160 1.16 -6.83 2.13
C THR A 160 1.74 -8.00 1.33
N THR A 161 1.87 -9.17 1.95
CA THR A 161 2.36 -10.37 1.29
C THR A 161 1.34 -10.91 0.29
N GLY A 162 0.08 -11.05 0.71
CA GLY A 162 -1.01 -11.53 -0.13
C GLY A 162 -1.18 -10.69 -1.38
N LYS A 163 -1.21 -9.35 -1.25
CA LYS A 163 -1.27 -8.45 -2.41
C LYS A 163 -0.06 -8.62 -3.34
N ALA A 164 1.15 -8.72 -2.80
CA ALA A 164 2.36 -8.87 -3.60
C ALA A 164 2.39 -10.19 -4.40
N LEU A 165 2.01 -11.29 -3.75
CA LEU A 165 1.96 -12.62 -4.37
C LEU A 165 0.86 -12.71 -5.43
N LEU A 166 -0.33 -12.18 -5.12
CA LEU A 166 -1.43 -12.13 -6.09
C LEU A 166 -1.07 -11.29 -7.29
N THR A 167 -0.50 -10.09 -7.12
CA THR A 167 -0.04 -9.27 -8.26
C THR A 167 0.93 -10.06 -9.14
N LYS A 168 1.90 -10.75 -8.54
CA LYS A 168 2.87 -11.56 -9.31
C LYS A 168 2.22 -12.74 -10.02
N SER A 169 1.36 -13.49 -9.35
CA SER A 169 0.62 -14.60 -9.96
C SER A 169 -0.30 -14.11 -11.08
N ARG A 170 -0.99 -12.97 -10.93
CA ARG A 170 -1.88 -12.45 -11.99
C ARG A 170 -1.12 -11.94 -13.21
N LEU A 171 0.03 -11.29 -13.02
CA LEU A 171 0.90 -10.91 -14.13
C LEU A 171 1.46 -12.14 -14.88
N ARG A 172 1.74 -13.24 -14.16
CA ARG A 172 2.38 -14.43 -14.75
C ARG A 172 1.38 -15.40 -15.37
N ASP A 173 0.31 -15.72 -14.66
CA ASP A 173 -0.56 -16.84 -14.96
C ASP A 173 -1.76 -16.44 -15.84
N TYR A 174 -2.11 -15.14 -15.88
CA TYR A 174 -3.26 -14.62 -16.62
C TYR A 174 -2.90 -13.56 -17.68
N ASP A 175 -1.61 -13.31 -17.93
CA ASP A 175 -1.09 -12.31 -18.89
C ASP A 175 -1.68 -10.90 -18.71
N PHE A 176 -2.13 -10.55 -17.49
CA PHE A 176 -2.62 -9.21 -17.22
C PHE A 176 -1.48 -8.19 -17.35
N SER A 177 -1.79 -7.03 -17.91
CA SER A 177 -0.90 -5.88 -17.88
C SER A 177 -0.84 -5.29 -16.47
N SER A 178 0.32 -4.75 -16.08
CA SER A 178 0.46 -4.02 -14.80
C SER A 178 -0.50 -2.83 -14.70
N VAL A 179 -0.83 -2.21 -15.84
CA VAL A 179 -1.78 -1.09 -15.90
C VAL A 179 -3.21 -1.58 -15.66
N GLU A 180 -3.59 -2.73 -16.22
CA GLU A 180 -4.91 -3.34 -16.01
C GLU A 180 -5.12 -3.75 -14.55
N LEU A 181 -4.12 -4.40 -13.94
CA LEU A 181 -4.20 -4.77 -12.53
C LEU A 181 -4.35 -3.53 -11.64
N LEU A 182 -3.62 -2.45 -11.94
CA LEU A 182 -3.75 -1.20 -11.19
C LEU A 182 -5.11 -0.54 -11.41
N TYR A 183 -5.65 -0.58 -12.62
CA TYR A 183 -6.98 -0.09 -12.96
C TYR A 183 -8.07 -0.80 -12.15
N PHE A 184 -8.16 -2.13 -12.28
CA PHE A 184 -9.17 -2.93 -11.59
C PHE A 184 -8.98 -2.90 -10.07
N ASN A 185 -7.73 -2.89 -9.59
CA ASN A 185 -7.48 -2.75 -8.16
C ASN A 185 -7.99 -1.40 -7.64
N SER A 186 -7.72 -0.31 -8.35
CA SER A 186 -8.18 1.03 -7.94
C SER A 186 -9.71 1.11 -7.99
N LEU A 187 -10.33 0.57 -9.05
CA LEU A 187 -11.77 0.54 -9.22
C LEU A 187 -12.48 -0.23 -8.08
N LEU A 188 -11.96 -1.41 -7.71
CA LEU A 188 -12.54 -2.22 -6.63
C LEU A 188 -12.21 -1.69 -5.24
N MET A 189 -11.07 -1.02 -5.08
CA MET A 189 -10.67 -0.43 -3.79
C MET A 189 -11.46 0.84 -3.46
N LEU A 190 -11.97 1.57 -4.48
CA LEU A 190 -12.81 2.76 -4.28
C LEU A 190 -14.05 2.53 -3.39
N PRO A 191 -14.96 1.58 -3.69
CA PRO A 191 -16.14 1.35 -2.84
C PRO A 191 -15.74 0.88 -1.44
N ILE A 192 -14.68 0.07 -1.31
CA ILE A 192 -14.19 -0.39 -0.01
C ILE A 192 -13.68 0.80 0.83
N LEU A 193 -12.84 1.65 0.25
CA LEU A 193 -12.33 2.86 0.92
C LEU A 193 -13.45 3.85 1.21
N PHE A 194 -14.44 3.97 0.34
CA PHE A 194 -15.58 4.86 0.57
C PHE A 194 -16.38 4.42 1.80
N ILE A 195 -16.66 3.13 1.94
CA ILE A 195 -17.32 2.57 3.12
C ILE A 195 -16.45 2.80 4.37
N LEU A 196 -15.14 2.55 4.29
CA LEU A 196 -14.23 2.75 5.42
C LEU A 196 -14.14 4.21 5.85
N VAL A 197 -14.05 5.15 4.90
CA VAL A 197 -14.13 6.58 5.16
C VAL A 197 -15.47 6.90 5.81
N TYR A 198 -16.58 6.37 5.31
CA TYR A 198 -17.89 6.62 5.89
C TYR A 198 -18.00 6.17 7.37
N VAL A 199 -17.38 5.04 7.71
CA VAL A 199 -17.43 4.46 9.06
C VAL A 199 -16.44 5.13 10.02
N GLN A 200 -15.24 5.47 9.57
CA GLN A 200 -14.13 5.93 10.44
C GLN A 200 -13.87 7.43 10.38
N CYS A 201 -14.34 8.14 9.34
CA CYS A 201 -14.09 9.57 9.18
C CYS A 201 -15.22 10.39 9.81
N ASP A 202 -14.88 11.26 10.76
CA ASP A 202 -15.83 12.25 11.24
C ASP A 202 -15.94 13.40 10.22
N PHE A 203 -16.99 13.36 9.40
CA PHE A 203 -17.27 14.38 8.38
C PHE A 203 -17.47 15.79 8.96
N THR A 204 -17.75 15.90 10.26
CA THR A 204 -17.89 17.17 10.96
C THR A 204 -16.55 17.91 11.01
N GLU A 205 -15.46 17.20 11.31
CA GLU A 205 -14.11 17.79 11.34
C GLU A 205 -13.62 18.17 9.94
N VAL A 206 -13.91 17.33 8.93
CA VAL A 206 -13.57 17.61 7.51
C VAL A 206 -14.29 18.86 7.02
N ARG A 207 -15.58 19.01 7.31
CA ARG A 207 -16.36 20.18 6.90
C ARG A 207 -15.84 21.45 7.57
N ASN A 208 -15.54 21.40 8.87
CA ASN A 208 -14.99 22.55 9.59
C ASN A 208 -13.61 22.95 9.04
N PHE A 209 -12.76 21.98 8.73
CA PHE A 209 -11.46 22.20 8.11
C PHE A 209 -11.56 22.92 6.74
N LEU A 210 -12.49 22.49 5.89
CA LEU A 210 -12.72 23.12 4.59
C LEU A 210 -13.23 24.55 4.74
N LEU A 211 -14.18 24.78 5.65
CA LEU A 211 -14.75 26.10 5.92
C LEU A 211 -13.70 27.08 6.47
N THR A 212 -12.85 26.64 7.42
CA THR A 212 -11.77 27.48 7.95
C THR A 212 -10.74 27.86 6.89
N ASN A 213 -10.34 26.96 6.00
CA ASN A 213 -9.40 27.29 4.94
C ASN A 213 -10.00 28.15 3.81
N THR A 214 -11.29 28.00 3.50
CA THR A 214 -11.96 28.92 2.54
C THR A 214 -12.05 30.35 3.06
N VAL A 215 -12.19 30.55 4.37
CA VAL A 215 -12.19 31.89 4.97
C VAL A 215 -10.80 32.53 4.94
N VAL A 216 -9.72 31.74 5.09
CA VAL A 216 -8.34 32.25 5.04
C VAL A 216 -7.86 32.62 3.63
N ILE A 217 -8.46 32.06 2.57
CA ILE A 217 -8.12 32.40 1.17
C ILE A 217 -8.93 33.63 0.68
N SER A 218 -9.94 34.07 1.45
CA SER A 218 -10.84 35.17 1.09
C SER A 218 -10.51 36.51 1.77
N VAL A 219 -9.36 36.61 2.45
CA VAL A 219 -8.82 37.82 3.12
C VAL A 219 -7.39 38.04 2.63
#